data_AF-A0A3G1KWF9-F1
#
_entry.id   AF-A0A3G1KWF9-F1
#
_cell.length_a   1.000
_cell.length_b   1.000
_cell.length_c   1.000
_cell.angle_alpha   90.00
_cell.angle_beta   90.00
_cell.angle_gamma   90.00
#
_symmetry.space_group_name_H-M   'P 1'
#
loop_
_entity.id
_entity.type
_entity.pdbx_description
1 polymer ?
#
loop_
_entity_poly.entity_id
_entity_poly.type
_entity_poly.pdbx_seq_one_letter_code
_entity_poly.pdbx_strand_id
1 'polypeptide(L)'
;MSEAAPQRLSKQTLNHLFIEGLGVSVKQHSGVNPLLVDLMPPFPLRIRAYLYNCTNPPGGRAPDEYKFQIILPGQQRNTRGMLDYSDGRTPVLAAYARVTDEVKGGVFVLWDPYKHKEFAYSANMQVRTDTIIRALYEPVASSVRANGEIILAARPEHLTEALWMRVEIRLKEATS
;
A
#
# COMPACT_ATOMS: atom_id res chain seq x y z
N MET A 1 24.58 -8.70 18.04
CA MET A 1 24.00 -7.34 18.07
C MET A 1 22.55 -7.47 17.64
N SER A 2 21.61 -7.07 18.49
CA SER A 2 20.18 -7.11 18.19
C SER A 2 19.85 -5.97 17.22
N GLU A 3 19.66 -6.25 15.93
CA GLU A 3 19.06 -5.28 15.01
C GLU A 3 17.64 -4.99 15.52
N ALA A 4 17.45 -3.79 16.06
CA ALA A 4 16.12 -3.33 16.43
C ALA A 4 15.27 -3.25 15.14
N ALA A 5 14.09 -3.84 15.15
CA ALA A 5 13.16 -3.73 14.02
C ALA A 5 12.97 -2.24 13.66
N PRO A 6 12.96 -1.87 12.37
CA PRO A 6 12.85 -0.47 11.98
C PRO A 6 11.60 0.16 12.60
N GLN A 7 11.79 1.32 13.25
CA GLN A 7 10.73 2.01 13.97
C GLN A 7 9.53 2.27 13.05
N ARG A 8 8.32 1.93 13.54
CA ARG A 8 7.07 2.20 12.83
C ARG A 8 6.92 3.72 12.62
N LEU A 9 6.60 4.10 11.39
CA LEU A 9 6.35 5.49 11.03
C LEU A 9 5.01 5.96 11.58
N SER A 10 4.94 7.24 11.97
CA SER A 10 3.66 7.89 12.30
C SER A 10 2.74 7.90 11.08
N LYS A 11 1.43 8.04 11.30
CA LYS A 11 0.46 8.14 10.20
C LYS A 11 0.74 9.37 9.33
N GLN A 12 1.09 10.49 9.95
CA GLN A 12 1.44 11.74 9.27
C GLN A 12 2.67 11.56 8.38
N THR A 13 3.70 10.84 8.86
CA THR A 13 4.89 10.53 8.07
C THR A 13 4.56 9.62 6.88
N LEU A 14 3.74 8.58 7.07
CA LEU A 14 3.28 7.72 5.96
C LEU A 14 2.53 8.52 4.90
N ASN A 15 1.61 9.39 5.33
CA ASN A 15 0.85 10.24 4.43
C ASN A 15 1.78 11.18 3.67
N HIS A 16 2.73 11.81 4.36
CA HIS A 16 3.71 12.69 3.73
C HIS A 16 4.54 11.97 2.67
N LEU A 17 5.08 10.78 2.98
CA LEU A 17 5.84 9.98 2.01
C LEU A 17 5.00 9.59 0.78
N PHE A 18 3.72 9.27 1.00
CA PHE A 18 2.80 8.91 -0.09
C PHE A 18 2.50 10.11 -0.98
N ILE A 19 2.28 11.29 -0.40
CA ILE A 19 2.09 12.55 -1.15
C ILE A 19 3.36 12.94 -1.90
N GLU A 20 4.53 12.87 -1.25
CA GLU A 20 5.82 13.16 -1.90
C GLU A 20 6.09 12.20 -3.07
N GLY A 21 5.79 10.90 -2.92
CA GLY A 21 5.98 9.92 -3.99
C GLY A 21 5.02 10.10 -5.18
N LEU A 22 3.83 10.63 -4.93
CA LEU A 22 2.92 11.09 -5.99
C LEU A 22 3.42 12.38 -6.67
N GLY A 23 4.19 13.18 -5.95
CA GLY A 23 4.91 14.35 -6.44
C GLY A 23 4.01 15.36 -7.13
N VAL A 24 4.45 15.82 -8.29
CA VAL A 24 3.73 16.83 -9.09
C VAL A 24 2.36 16.38 -9.58
N SER A 25 2.00 15.10 -9.46
CA SER A 25 0.67 14.61 -9.85
C SER A 25 -0.42 14.99 -8.84
N VAL A 26 -0.07 15.42 -7.62
CA VAL A 26 -1.05 15.77 -6.59
C VAL A 26 -1.67 17.13 -6.84
N LYS A 27 -2.99 17.18 -7.04
CA LYS A 27 -3.76 18.43 -7.14
C LYS A 27 -4.07 18.99 -5.75
N GLN A 28 -4.60 18.14 -4.89
CA GLN A 28 -4.97 18.47 -3.51
C GLN A 28 -5.08 17.19 -2.69
N HIS A 29 -4.93 17.30 -1.37
CA HIS A 29 -5.13 16.19 -0.45
C HIS A 29 -5.76 16.66 0.86
N SER A 30 -6.43 15.74 1.56
CA SER A 30 -7.06 15.99 2.86
C SER A 30 -7.20 14.69 3.66
N GLY A 31 -7.54 14.80 4.94
CA GLY A 31 -7.73 13.62 5.80
C GLY A 31 -6.42 12.98 6.26
N VAL A 32 -6.53 12.10 7.25
CA VAL A 32 -5.38 11.45 7.90
C VAL A 32 -5.46 9.93 7.76
N ASN A 33 -6.63 9.35 7.97
CA ASN A 33 -6.87 7.92 7.80
C ASN A 33 -8.38 7.72 7.55
N PRO A 34 -8.82 7.53 6.30
CA PRO A 34 -8.02 7.48 5.08
C PRO A 34 -7.44 8.83 4.66
N LEU A 35 -6.37 8.81 3.87
CA LEU A 35 -5.84 9.96 3.15
C LEU A 35 -6.59 10.11 1.82
N LEU A 36 -7.19 11.27 1.59
CA LEU A 36 -7.89 11.58 0.36
C LEU A 36 -6.95 12.39 -0.54
N VAL A 37 -6.77 11.95 -1.79
CA VAL A 37 -5.90 12.66 -2.75
C VAL A 37 -6.64 12.77 -4.08
N ASP A 38 -6.60 13.94 -4.68
CA ASP A 38 -7.05 14.16 -6.05
C ASP A 38 -5.81 14.38 -6.93
N LEU A 39 -5.69 13.61 -8.02
CA LEU A 39 -4.59 13.72 -8.96
C LEU A 39 -4.92 14.66 -10.13
N MET A 40 -3.89 15.25 -10.72
CA MET A 40 -3.96 16.06 -11.94
C MET A 40 -3.96 15.20 -13.21
N PRO A 41 -4.35 15.76 -14.37
CA PRO A 41 -4.16 15.11 -15.67
C PRO A 41 -2.69 14.65 -15.89
N PRO A 42 -2.45 13.61 -16.70
CA PRO A 42 -3.42 12.94 -17.58
C PRO A 42 -4.33 11.92 -16.87
N PHE A 43 -4.11 11.66 -15.58
CA PHE A 43 -4.89 10.69 -14.81
C PHE A 43 -5.58 11.36 -13.62
N PRO A 44 -6.73 12.02 -13.83
CA PRO A 44 -7.47 12.74 -12.78
C PRO A 44 -8.20 11.78 -11.81
N LEU A 45 -7.46 10.84 -11.25
CA LEU A 45 -7.95 9.86 -10.30
C LEU A 45 -8.14 10.50 -8.93
N ARG A 46 -9.30 10.24 -8.33
CA ARG A 46 -9.55 10.59 -6.93
C ARG A 46 -9.34 9.32 -6.11
N ILE A 47 -8.37 9.32 -5.21
CA ILE A 47 -8.03 8.16 -4.40
C ILE A 47 -8.41 8.35 -2.92
N ARG A 48 -8.71 7.23 -2.27
CA ARG A 48 -8.90 7.10 -0.82
C ARG A 48 -7.89 6.09 -0.30
N ALA A 49 -6.75 6.55 0.17
CA ALA A 49 -5.62 5.72 0.56
C ALA A 49 -5.69 5.30 2.03
N TYR A 50 -5.63 3.99 2.26
CA TYR A 50 -5.47 3.36 3.58
C TYR A 50 -4.03 2.89 3.70
N LEU A 51 -3.23 3.65 4.45
CA LEU A 51 -1.78 3.48 4.52
C LEU A 51 -1.37 2.80 5.82
N TYR A 52 -0.55 1.76 5.75
CA TYR A 52 -0.07 1.01 6.91
C TYR A 52 1.46 0.93 6.95
N ASN A 53 2.02 0.64 8.13
CA ASN A 53 3.42 0.20 8.21
C ASN A 53 3.48 -1.27 7.85
N CYS A 54 4.36 -1.63 6.92
CA CYS A 54 4.67 -3.01 6.56
C CYS A 54 5.95 -3.42 7.29
N THR A 55 5.88 -4.47 8.11
CA THR A 55 6.98 -4.88 8.98
C THR A 55 7.39 -6.32 8.73
N ASN A 56 8.68 -6.58 8.87
CA ASN A 56 9.27 -7.90 8.94
C ASN A 56 9.92 -8.07 10.34
N PRO A 57 9.18 -8.59 11.35
CA PRO A 57 9.69 -8.67 12.72
C PRO A 57 10.81 -9.72 12.85
N PRO A 58 11.93 -9.42 13.54
CA PRO A 58 12.99 -10.39 13.79
C PRO A 58 12.53 -11.47 14.79
N GLY A 59 12.79 -12.75 14.52
CA GLY A 59 12.49 -13.82 15.50
C GLY A 59 12.18 -15.24 15.00
N GLY A 60 12.21 -15.50 13.69
CA GLY A 60 12.11 -16.87 13.13
C GLY A 60 12.70 -16.85 11.72
N ARG A 61 13.28 -17.97 11.27
CA ARG A 61 13.88 -18.21 9.93
C ARG A 61 13.55 -17.13 8.91
N ALA A 62 14.57 -16.49 8.32
CA ALA A 62 14.50 -15.45 7.27
C ALA A 62 13.07 -15.24 6.75
N PRO A 63 12.28 -14.30 7.33
CA PRO A 63 10.86 -14.26 7.01
C PRO A 63 10.74 -13.87 5.55
N ASP A 64 10.26 -14.84 4.77
CA ASP A 64 10.03 -14.76 3.34
C ASP A 64 8.92 -13.77 2.99
N GLU A 65 8.36 -13.09 4.00
CA GLU A 65 7.26 -12.16 3.86
C GLU A 65 7.37 -10.92 4.78
N TYR A 66 6.91 -9.79 4.25
CA TYR A 66 6.53 -8.61 5.02
C TYR A 66 5.02 -8.62 5.27
N LYS A 67 4.57 -8.07 6.39
CA LYS A 67 3.14 -8.04 6.71
C LYS A 67 2.66 -6.79 7.44
N PHE A 68 1.36 -6.56 7.34
CA PHE A 68 0.60 -5.66 8.21
C PHE A 68 -0.76 -6.27 8.55
N GLN A 69 -1.44 -5.68 9.53
CA GLN A 69 -2.81 -6.04 9.88
C GLN A 69 -3.75 -4.90 9.50
N ILE A 70 -4.77 -5.21 8.71
CA ILE A 70 -5.76 -4.22 8.29
C ILE A 70 -6.78 -4.01 9.42
N ILE A 71 -6.89 -2.76 9.86
CA ILE A 71 -7.92 -2.27 10.78
C ILE A 71 -8.33 -0.91 10.24
N LEU A 72 -9.61 -0.74 9.92
CA LEU A 72 -10.13 0.55 9.45
C LEU A 72 -10.32 1.53 10.62
N PRO A 73 -10.26 2.85 10.37
CA PRO A 73 -10.66 3.85 11.35
C PRO A 73 -12.04 3.54 11.91
N GLY A 74 -12.16 3.45 13.24
CA GLY A 74 -13.43 3.18 13.92
C GLY A 74 -13.93 1.73 13.86
N GLN A 75 -13.23 0.81 13.19
CA GLN A 75 -13.62 -0.61 13.17
C GLN A 75 -13.49 -1.22 14.57
N GLN A 76 -14.54 -1.90 15.01
CA GLN A 76 -14.59 -2.55 16.32
C GLN A 76 -14.06 -3.99 16.26
N ARG A 77 -13.61 -4.51 17.40
CA ARG A 77 -13.22 -5.92 17.51
C ARG A 77 -14.41 -6.82 17.15
N ASN A 78 -14.13 -7.95 16.52
CA ASN A 78 -15.11 -8.94 16.06
C ASN A 78 -16.12 -8.42 15.01
N THR A 79 -15.90 -7.24 14.42
CA THR A 79 -16.71 -6.77 13.28
C THR A 79 -15.96 -6.96 11.96
N ARG A 80 -16.74 -7.09 10.89
CA ARG A 80 -16.22 -7.04 9.52
C ARG A 80 -15.96 -5.59 9.12
N GLY A 81 -14.88 -5.37 8.38
CA GLY A 81 -14.53 -4.08 7.80
C GLY A 81 -14.75 -4.12 6.29
N MET A 82 -15.14 -2.99 5.70
CA MET A 82 -15.33 -2.83 4.27
C MET A 82 -14.66 -1.53 3.81
N LEU A 83 -13.91 -1.58 2.72
CA LEU A 83 -13.31 -0.37 2.14
C LEU A 83 -14.41 0.56 1.65
N ASP A 84 -14.22 1.86 1.85
CA ASP A 84 -15.15 2.88 1.35
C ASP A 84 -14.88 3.22 -0.14
N TYR A 85 -15.85 2.90 -1.00
CA TYR A 85 -15.87 3.17 -2.45
C TYR A 85 -16.76 4.39 -2.82
N SER A 86 -17.27 5.14 -1.83
CA SER A 86 -18.14 6.30 -2.06
C SER A 86 -17.40 7.51 -2.65
N ASP A 87 -18.15 8.54 -3.03
CA ASP A 87 -17.68 9.85 -3.52
C ASP A 87 -16.87 9.81 -4.83
N GLY A 88 -17.02 8.74 -5.60
CA GLY A 88 -16.26 8.53 -6.83
C GLY A 88 -14.76 8.39 -6.59
N ARG A 89 -14.35 7.94 -5.38
CA ARG A 89 -12.96 7.71 -5.03
C ARG A 89 -12.60 6.23 -5.13
N THR A 90 -11.51 5.93 -5.80
CA THR A 90 -10.93 4.58 -5.83
C THR A 90 -10.16 4.34 -4.54
N PRO A 91 -10.51 3.33 -3.74
CA PRO A 91 -9.72 3.00 -2.56
C PRO A 91 -8.36 2.46 -2.96
N VAL A 92 -7.33 2.84 -2.22
CA VAL A 92 -5.97 2.31 -2.37
C VAL A 92 -5.61 1.66 -1.03
N LEU A 93 -5.35 0.35 -1.05
CA LEU A 93 -4.85 -0.37 0.11
C LEU A 93 -3.34 -0.55 -0.03
N ALA A 94 -2.58 0.19 0.78
CA ALA A 94 -1.13 0.19 0.67
C ALA A 94 -0.42 0.15 2.03
N ALA A 95 0.80 -0.37 2.03
CA ALA A 95 1.67 -0.35 3.19
C ALA A 95 3.09 0.04 2.80
N TYR A 96 3.83 0.67 3.71
CA TYR A 96 5.20 1.08 3.49
C TYR A 96 6.17 0.17 4.25
N ALA A 97 7.05 -0.51 3.52
CA ALA A 97 8.13 -1.32 4.06
C ALA A 97 9.39 -0.47 4.17
N ARG A 98 9.90 -0.29 5.40
CA ARG A 98 11.24 0.25 5.62
C ARG A 98 12.25 -0.87 5.41
N VAL A 99 13.03 -0.76 4.34
CA VAL A 99 14.09 -1.71 3.98
C VAL A 99 15.49 -1.21 4.33
N THR A 100 15.62 0.09 4.59
CA THR A 100 16.83 0.76 5.08
C THR A 100 16.48 1.61 6.30
N ASP A 101 17.52 2.08 7.01
CA ASP A 101 17.34 3.02 8.12
C ASP A 101 16.83 4.38 7.64
N GLU A 102 17.08 4.74 6.38
CA GLU A 102 16.57 5.98 5.78
C GLU A 102 15.06 5.89 5.55
N VAL A 103 14.34 6.89 6.07
CA VAL A 103 12.87 6.93 5.97
C VAL A 103 12.39 6.91 4.52
N LYS A 104 13.11 7.56 3.59
CA LYS A 104 12.76 7.63 2.16
C LYS A 104 13.22 6.42 1.34
N GLY A 105 14.10 5.56 1.88
CA GLY A 105 14.66 4.42 1.17
C GLY A 105 13.76 3.18 1.13
N GLY A 106 12.49 3.28 1.52
CA GLY A 106 11.56 2.16 1.60
C GLY A 106 10.73 1.94 0.34
N VAL A 107 9.76 1.03 0.46
CA VAL A 107 8.93 0.56 -0.65
C VAL A 107 7.46 0.62 -0.26
N PHE A 108 6.63 1.24 -1.09
CA PHE A 108 5.18 1.09 -1.02
C PHE A 108 4.75 -0.22 -1.66
N VAL A 109 3.85 -0.94 -0.99
CA VAL A 109 3.24 -2.19 -1.46
C VAL A 109 1.75 -1.97 -1.60
N LEU A 110 1.18 -2.30 -2.75
CA LEU A 110 -0.21 -2.04 -3.13
C LEU A 110 -0.94 -3.37 -3.40
N TRP A 111 -1.93 -3.66 -2.57
CA TRP A 111 -2.84 -4.79 -2.76
C TRP A 111 -4.02 -4.40 -3.64
N ASP A 112 -4.72 -5.40 -4.19
CA ASP A 112 -5.96 -5.14 -4.93
C ASP A 112 -7.12 -4.93 -3.95
N PRO A 113 -7.65 -3.70 -3.79
CA PRO A 113 -8.76 -3.46 -2.87
C PRO A 113 -10.01 -4.30 -3.21
N TYR A 114 -10.22 -4.69 -4.47
CA TYR A 114 -11.40 -5.46 -4.90
C TYR A 114 -11.31 -6.95 -4.54
N LYS A 115 -10.13 -7.46 -4.20
CA LYS A 115 -9.94 -8.79 -3.60
C LYS A 115 -10.13 -8.78 -2.07
N HIS A 116 -10.20 -7.59 -1.47
CA HIS A 116 -10.37 -7.35 -0.03
C HIS A 116 -11.60 -6.49 0.27
N LYS A 117 -12.72 -6.75 -0.41
CA LYS A 117 -13.97 -5.98 -0.22
C LYS A 117 -14.44 -6.03 1.23
N GLU A 118 -14.37 -7.21 1.85
CA GLU A 118 -14.78 -7.41 3.24
C GLU A 118 -13.75 -8.28 3.98
N PHE A 119 -13.34 -7.85 5.17
CA PHE A 119 -12.29 -8.52 5.95
C PHE A 119 -12.59 -8.51 7.45
N ALA A 120 -12.01 -9.47 8.16
CA ALA A 120 -12.11 -9.54 9.62
C ALA A 120 -11.28 -8.42 10.26
N TYR A 121 -11.65 -8.02 11.49
CA TYR A 121 -10.81 -7.15 12.31
C TYR A 121 -9.38 -7.71 12.42
N SER A 122 -8.38 -6.90 12.10
CA SER A 122 -6.96 -7.28 12.17
C SER A 122 -6.55 -8.42 11.22
N ALA A 123 -7.21 -8.55 10.07
CA ALA A 123 -6.82 -9.51 9.04
C ALA A 123 -5.37 -9.27 8.56
N ASN A 124 -4.64 -10.35 8.33
CA ASN A 124 -3.24 -10.28 7.91
C ASN A 124 -3.13 -10.03 6.40
N MET A 125 -2.27 -9.08 6.05
CA MET A 125 -1.92 -8.75 4.68
C MET A 125 -0.42 -8.94 4.53
N GLN A 126 -0.01 -9.88 3.67
CA GLN A 126 1.40 -10.26 3.50
C GLN A 126 1.90 -10.09 2.06
N VAL A 127 3.19 -9.91 1.88
CA VAL A 127 3.84 -9.83 0.57
C VAL A 127 5.20 -10.52 0.67
N ARG A 128 5.58 -11.23 -0.38
CA ARG A 128 6.87 -11.93 -0.41
C ARG A 128 8.03 -10.93 -0.37
N THR A 129 9.04 -11.24 0.41
CA THR A 129 10.27 -10.44 0.55
C THR A 129 10.96 -10.24 -0.81
N ASP A 130 10.91 -11.23 -1.70
CA ASP A 130 11.40 -11.09 -3.09
C ASP A 130 10.74 -9.92 -3.85
N THR A 131 9.43 -9.69 -3.67
CA THR A 131 8.73 -8.57 -4.31
C THR A 131 9.23 -7.22 -3.78
N ILE A 132 9.56 -7.15 -2.49
CA ILE A 132 10.15 -5.96 -1.88
C ILE A 132 11.56 -5.72 -2.41
N ILE A 133 12.40 -6.76 -2.46
CA ILE A 133 13.77 -6.67 -2.97
C ILE A 133 13.78 -6.24 -4.43
N ARG A 134 12.93 -6.83 -5.27
CA ARG A 134 12.78 -6.46 -6.69
C ARG A 134 12.41 -4.99 -6.86
N ALA A 135 11.53 -4.45 -6.02
CA ALA A 135 11.15 -3.05 -6.07
C ALA A 135 12.32 -2.09 -5.73
N LEU A 136 13.44 -2.58 -5.19
CA LEU A 136 14.63 -1.76 -4.95
C LEU A 136 15.46 -1.50 -6.22
N TYR A 137 15.23 -2.27 -7.30
CA TYR A 137 15.95 -2.09 -8.57
C TYR A 137 15.05 -2.09 -9.82
N GLU A 138 13.77 -2.49 -9.70
CA GLU A 138 12.74 -2.32 -10.72
C GLU A 138 11.90 -1.05 -10.41
N PRO A 139 11.37 -0.34 -11.41
CA PRO A 139 10.42 0.76 -11.17
C PRO A 139 9.17 0.31 -10.42
N VAL A 140 8.57 -0.79 -10.89
CA VAL A 140 7.41 -1.43 -10.25
C VAL A 140 7.60 -2.95 -10.30
N ALA A 141 7.82 -3.55 -9.15
CA ALA A 141 7.84 -5.00 -9.00
C ALA A 141 6.43 -5.55 -8.76
N SER A 142 6.20 -6.80 -9.16
CA SER A 142 4.91 -7.46 -8.95
C SER A 142 5.06 -8.91 -8.51
N SER A 143 4.04 -9.40 -7.78
CA SER A 143 3.85 -10.83 -7.52
C SER A 143 2.38 -11.21 -7.63
N VAL A 144 2.15 -12.46 -8.02
CA VAL A 144 0.80 -13.05 -8.12
C VAL A 144 0.62 -14.04 -6.98
N ARG A 145 -0.51 -13.95 -6.29
CA ARG A 145 -0.95 -14.92 -5.27
C ARG A 145 -1.74 -16.06 -5.90
N ALA A 146 -1.92 -17.15 -5.15
CA ALA A 146 -2.66 -18.33 -5.62
C ALA A 146 -4.12 -18.03 -6.02
N ASN A 147 -4.74 -17.00 -5.43
CA ASN A 147 -6.09 -16.53 -5.75
C ASN A 147 -6.14 -15.55 -6.95
N GLY A 148 -5.03 -15.41 -7.68
CA GLY A 148 -4.88 -14.49 -8.80
C GLY A 148 -4.70 -13.02 -8.41
N GLU A 149 -4.65 -12.69 -7.12
CA GLU A 149 -4.38 -11.31 -6.69
C GLU A 149 -2.96 -10.91 -7.11
N ILE A 150 -2.85 -9.82 -7.87
CA ILE A 150 -1.58 -9.19 -8.22
C ILE A 150 -1.25 -8.14 -7.16
N ILE A 151 -0.11 -8.26 -6.48
CA ILE A 151 0.45 -7.25 -5.58
C ILE A 151 1.53 -6.48 -6.33
N LEU A 152 1.55 -5.16 -6.18
CA LEU A 152 2.57 -4.29 -6.75
C LEU A 152 3.43 -3.70 -5.63
N ALA A 153 4.70 -3.45 -5.92
CA ALA A 153 5.62 -2.79 -5.01
C ALA A 153 6.51 -1.80 -5.76
N ALA A 154 6.70 -0.61 -5.20
CA ALA A 154 7.48 0.46 -5.83
C ALA A 154 8.08 1.38 -4.78
N ARG A 155 9.26 1.95 -5.07
CA ARG A 155 9.82 3.04 -4.26
C ARG A 155 8.97 4.32 -4.43
N PRO A 156 9.02 5.27 -3.48
CA PRO A 156 8.21 6.49 -3.54
C PRO A 156 8.24 7.20 -4.90
N GLU A 157 9.41 7.31 -5.54
CA GLU A 157 9.58 7.98 -6.84
C GLU A 157 8.85 7.30 -8.00
N HIS A 158 8.47 6.03 -7.85
CA HIS A 158 7.71 5.24 -8.84
C HIS A 158 6.26 4.98 -8.42
N LEU A 159 5.79 5.61 -7.34
CA LEU A 159 4.45 5.36 -6.79
C LEU A 159 3.32 5.72 -7.77
N THR A 160 3.49 6.79 -8.55
CA THR A 160 2.50 7.18 -9.58
C THR A 160 2.35 6.10 -10.64
N GLU A 161 3.46 5.51 -11.09
CA GLU A 161 3.49 4.42 -12.07
C GLU A 161 2.81 3.16 -11.51
N ALA A 162 3.10 2.81 -10.25
CA ALA A 162 2.47 1.67 -9.59
C ALA A 162 0.94 1.83 -9.44
N LEU A 163 0.46 3.05 -9.14
CA LEU A 163 -0.98 3.33 -9.08
C LEU A 163 -1.65 3.24 -10.44
N TRP A 164 -0.99 3.73 -11.49
CA TRP A 164 -1.50 3.58 -12.85
C TRP A 164 -1.59 2.10 -13.23
N MET A 165 -0.52 1.32 -13.05
CA MET A 165 -0.53 -0.11 -13.32
C MET A 165 -1.65 -0.84 -12.55
N ARG A 166 -1.94 -0.44 -11.30
CA ARG A 166 -3.08 -0.97 -10.54
C ARG A 166 -4.42 -0.72 -11.23
N VAL A 167 -4.64 0.48 -11.74
CA VAL A 167 -5.86 0.84 -12.48
C VAL A 167 -5.97 0.04 -13.78
N GLU A 168 -4.87 -0.12 -14.51
CA GLU A 168 -4.87 -0.89 -15.77
C GLU A 168 -5.18 -2.37 -15.56
N ILE A 169 -4.59 -2.98 -14.53
CA ILE A 169 -4.89 -4.36 -14.15
C ILE A 169 -6.40 -4.50 -13.91
N ARG A 170 -6.99 -3.57 -13.16
CA ARG A 170 -8.42 -3.61 -12.86
C ARG A 170 -9.28 -3.46 -14.10
N LEU A 171 -8.92 -2.58 -15.03
CA LEU A 171 -9.64 -2.39 -16.29
C LEU A 171 -9.61 -3.67 -17.14
N LYS A 172 -8.45 -4.33 -17.26
CA LYS A 172 -8.31 -5.59 -18.00
C LYS A 172 -9.18 -6.71 -17.39
N GLU A 173 -9.22 -6.81 -16.07
CA GLU A 173 -10.07 -7.77 -15.36
C GLU A 173 -11.57 -7.47 -15.46
N ALA A 174 -11.97 -6.24 -15.75
CA ALA A 174 -13.38 -5.88 -15.94
C ALA A 174 -13.87 -6.18 -17.36
N THR A 175 -12.96 -6.31 -18.33
CA THR A 175 -13.25 -6.59 -19.73
C THR A 175 -13.05 -8.05 -20.14
N SER A 176 -12.57 -8.89 -19.21
CA SER A 176 -12.35 -10.34 -19.40
C SER A 176 -13.47 -11.13 -18.75
#